data_AF-U3GVF6-F1
#
_entry.id   AF-U3GVF6-F1
#
_cell.length_a   1.000
_cell.length_b   1.000
_cell.length_c   1.000
_cell.angle_alpha   90.00
_cell.angle_beta   90.00
_cell.angle_gamma   90.00
#
_symmetry.space_group_name_H-M   'P 1'
#
loop_
_entity.id
_entity.type
_entity.pdbx_description
1 polymer ?
#
loop_
_entity_poly.entity_id
_entity_poly.type
_entity_poly.pdbx_seq_one_letter_code
_entity_poly.pdbx_strand_id
1 'polypeptide(L)'
;MGSEEDVHYAMRAAGWIQADPITLRSSLGIIKSSLMKTSYPEAPVSNLYLFERTQNFAYQQEVDGNAAQRHHVRFWKAPEGWELPGGQSVDWMAAGTYDVRVGLSSWTLQITHKIDANIDAERDYIIDTVRYCDPATRVDILPRFTPAFHDKNGGGDAVHTDGNMPILDLRGAAQRSNQAQVREHTAMPSVVLPQTEQQLDKELPPKGLAMAGLLIAIKSVLALGAIGVAAFGTHSLTAIDNVPVFAATAFTLEVAFTALMLLAWWSTVRKSKVARLLLLVVVLFTAAVEFSGISLSTHPSLLTFSNTGLTLLILLSLTAPEVRQWVSSQHQSASN
;
A
#
# COMPACT_ATOMS: atom_id res chain seq x y z
N MET A 1 -7.20 -24.02 -3.42
CA MET A 1 -6.34 -24.73 -4.38
C MET A 1 -6.82 -24.47 -5.78
N GLY A 2 -5.92 -24.44 -6.76
CA GLY A 2 -6.24 -24.13 -8.15
C GLY A 2 -5.25 -23.17 -8.79
N SER A 3 -5.30 -23.11 -10.11
CA SER A 3 -4.54 -22.12 -10.87
C SER A 3 -5.07 -20.70 -10.62
N GLU A 4 -4.28 -19.69 -10.98
CA GLU A 4 -4.74 -18.29 -10.97
C GLU A 4 -6.01 -18.10 -11.81
N GLU A 5 -6.07 -18.78 -12.95
CA GLU A 5 -7.22 -18.77 -13.86
C GLU A 5 -8.47 -19.35 -13.22
N ASP A 6 -8.34 -20.46 -12.47
CA ASP A 6 -9.44 -21.07 -11.73
C ASP A 6 -10.02 -20.11 -10.68
N VAL A 7 -9.15 -19.39 -9.94
CA VAL A 7 -9.57 -18.41 -8.93
C VAL A 7 -10.30 -17.26 -9.60
N HIS A 8 -9.70 -16.66 -10.63
CA HIS A 8 -10.33 -15.55 -11.35
C HIS A 8 -11.68 -15.94 -11.94
N TYR A 9 -11.79 -17.15 -12.48
CA TYR A 9 -13.03 -17.67 -13.00
C TYR A 9 -14.08 -17.82 -11.91
N ALA A 10 -13.76 -18.52 -10.82
CA ALA A 10 -14.69 -18.78 -9.72
C ALA A 10 -15.25 -17.47 -9.13
N MET A 11 -14.39 -16.47 -8.91
CA MET A 11 -14.80 -15.18 -8.38
C MET A 11 -15.72 -14.42 -9.34
N ARG A 12 -15.38 -14.34 -10.64
CA ARG A 12 -16.22 -13.66 -11.64
C ARG A 12 -17.56 -14.37 -11.83
N ALA A 13 -17.58 -15.70 -11.85
CA ALA A 13 -18.80 -16.49 -11.95
C ALA A 13 -19.71 -16.27 -10.73
N ALA A 14 -19.12 -16.08 -9.55
CA ALA A 14 -19.81 -15.72 -8.32
C ALA A 14 -20.27 -14.23 -8.25
N GLY A 15 -20.09 -13.46 -9.33
CA GLY A 15 -20.55 -12.07 -9.40
C GLY A 15 -19.61 -11.04 -8.76
N TRP A 16 -18.41 -11.45 -8.39
CA TRP A 16 -17.42 -10.54 -7.82
C TRP A 16 -16.69 -9.75 -8.90
N ILE A 17 -16.47 -8.46 -8.63
CA ILE A 17 -15.79 -7.53 -9.53
C ILE A 17 -14.34 -7.37 -9.08
N GLN A 18 -13.39 -7.50 -10.01
CA GLN A 18 -11.98 -7.31 -9.69
C GLN A 18 -11.71 -5.84 -9.39
N ALA A 19 -11.05 -5.55 -8.25
CA ALA A 19 -10.71 -4.18 -7.88
C ALA A 19 -9.54 -3.66 -8.74
N ASP A 20 -9.61 -2.39 -9.13
CA ASP A 20 -8.55 -1.75 -9.90
C ASP A 20 -7.24 -1.68 -9.09
N PRO A 21 -6.07 -1.80 -9.73
CA PRO A 21 -4.80 -1.46 -9.08
C PRO A 21 -4.76 0.03 -8.71
N ILE A 22 -3.97 0.38 -7.70
CA ILE A 22 -3.74 1.78 -7.30
C ILE A 22 -2.90 2.48 -8.38
N THR A 23 -3.56 3.18 -9.29
CA THR A 23 -2.97 3.93 -10.41
C THR A 23 -3.40 5.38 -10.35
N LEU A 24 -2.77 6.23 -11.20
CA LEU A 24 -3.24 7.60 -11.40
C LEU A 24 -4.70 7.64 -11.83
N ARG A 25 -5.12 6.71 -12.71
CA ARG A 25 -6.52 6.58 -13.17
C ARG A 25 -7.46 6.30 -12.01
N SER A 26 -7.24 5.23 -11.25
CA SER A 26 -8.17 4.81 -10.21
C SER A 26 -8.23 5.84 -9.06
N SER A 27 -7.12 6.52 -8.79
CA SER A 27 -7.07 7.64 -7.83
C SER A 27 -7.88 8.86 -8.30
N LEU A 28 -7.80 9.23 -9.58
CA LEU A 28 -8.66 10.29 -10.16
C LEU A 28 -10.14 9.85 -10.21
N GLY A 29 -10.39 8.57 -10.48
CA GLY A 29 -11.71 7.95 -10.41
C GLY A 29 -12.36 8.10 -9.03
N ILE A 30 -11.62 7.80 -7.96
CA ILE A 30 -12.07 8.03 -6.57
C ILE A 30 -12.39 9.49 -6.30
N ILE A 31 -11.53 10.42 -6.71
CA ILE A 31 -11.76 11.86 -6.48
C ILE A 31 -13.03 12.31 -7.19
N LYS A 32 -13.20 11.91 -8.46
CA LYS A 32 -14.37 12.26 -9.27
C LYS A 32 -15.64 11.64 -8.70
N SER A 33 -15.63 10.35 -8.34
CA SER A 33 -16.81 9.66 -7.80
C SER A 33 -17.22 10.21 -6.44
N SER A 34 -16.25 10.57 -5.58
CA SER A 34 -16.48 11.23 -4.30
C SER A 34 -17.11 12.62 -4.47
N LEU A 35 -16.60 13.43 -5.42
CA LEU A 35 -17.17 14.75 -5.75
C LEU A 35 -18.57 14.64 -6.36
N MET A 36 -18.80 13.65 -7.22
CA MET A 36 -20.07 13.43 -7.92
C MET A 36 -21.08 12.60 -7.11
N LYS A 37 -20.70 12.06 -5.94
CA LYS A 37 -21.49 11.13 -5.11
C LYS A 37 -22.02 9.92 -5.90
N THR A 38 -21.27 9.45 -6.88
CA THR A 38 -21.62 8.29 -7.70
C THR A 38 -20.92 7.03 -7.18
N SER A 39 -21.55 5.86 -7.29
CA SER A 39 -20.88 4.59 -6.96
C SER A 39 -19.68 4.36 -7.89
N TYR A 40 -18.57 3.85 -7.34
CA TYR A 40 -17.40 3.38 -8.11
C TYR A 40 -17.14 1.91 -7.74
N PRO A 41 -17.76 0.96 -8.44
CA PRO A 41 -17.73 -0.46 -8.11
C PRO A 41 -16.39 -1.15 -8.31
N GLU A 42 -15.41 -0.50 -8.95
CA GLU A 42 -14.05 -1.01 -9.21
C GLU A 42 -12.99 -0.30 -8.34
N ALA A 43 -13.42 0.54 -7.38
CA ALA A 43 -12.52 1.33 -6.55
C ALA A 43 -11.38 0.49 -5.94
N PRO A 44 -10.14 1.01 -5.95
CA PRO A 44 -8.98 0.28 -5.47
C PRO A 44 -9.04 0.08 -3.96
N VAL A 45 -8.63 -1.10 -3.50
CA VAL A 45 -8.56 -1.45 -2.08
C VAL A 45 -7.18 -1.17 -1.50
N SER A 46 -7.13 -0.83 -0.21
CA SER A 46 -5.88 -0.68 0.54
C SER A 46 -5.03 -1.95 0.49
N ASN A 47 -3.72 -1.77 0.41
CA ASN A 47 -2.73 -2.86 0.43
C ASN A 47 -2.71 -3.58 1.77
N LEU A 48 -2.76 -4.91 1.74
CA LEU A 48 -2.52 -5.78 2.89
C LEU A 48 -1.34 -6.70 2.60
N TYR A 49 -0.62 -7.08 3.65
CA TYR A 49 0.66 -7.78 3.54
C TYR A 49 0.56 -9.20 4.07
N LEU A 50 0.95 -10.16 3.24
CA LEU A 50 1.16 -11.56 3.60
C LEU A 50 2.34 -12.09 2.79
N PHE A 51 3.19 -12.92 3.39
CA PHE A 51 4.45 -13.40 2.77
C PHE A 51 5.38 -12.26 2.33
N GLU A 52 5.42 -11.17 3.10
CA GLU A 52 6.19 -9.95 2.80
C GLU A 52 5.84 -9.27 1.46
N ARG A 53 4.69 -9.59 0.88
CA ARG A 53 4.19 -9.01 -0.37
C ARG A 53 2.75 -8.53 -0.24
N THR A 54 2.38 -7.61 -1.11
CA THR A 54 0.96 -7.24 -1.30
C THR A 54 0.18 -8.39 -1.90
N GLN A 55 -1.14 -8.30 -1.79
CA GLN A 55 -2.05 -9.17 -2.51
C GLN A 55 -1.75 -9.16 -4.02
N ASN A 56 -1.92 -10.33 -4.65
CA ASN A 56 -1.79 -10.48 -6.10
C ASN A 56 -2.97 -9.84 -6.82
N PHE A 57 -4.17 -10.03 -6.29
CA PHE A 57 -5.40 -9.44 -6.78
C PHE A 57 -6.44 -9.35 -5.66
N ALA A 58 -7.45 -8.51 -5.87
CA ALA A 58 -8.55 -8.32 -4.96
C ALA A 58 -9.86 -8.24 -5.73
N TYR A 59 -10.94 -8.64 -5.08
CA TYR A 59 -12.29 -8.63 -5.58
C TYR A 59 -13.20 -7.92 -4.61
N GLN A 60 -14.28 -7.34 -5.13
CA GLN A 60 -15.29 -6.68 -4.35
C GLN A 60 -16.69 -6.88 -4.92
N GLN A 61 -17.67 -6.79 -4.04
CA GLN A 61 -19.09 -6.89 -4.38
C GLN A 61 -19.86 -5.85 -3.58
N GLU A 62 -20.61 -4.99 -4.28
CA GLU A 62 -21.45 -3.97 -3.65
C GLU A 62 -22.76 -4.59 -3.16
N VAL A 63 -23.22 -4.17 -1.99
CA VAL A 63 -24.52 -4.59 -1.45
C VAL A 63 -25.58 -3.58 -1.88
N ASP A 64 -26.58 -4.02 -2.64
CA ASP A 64 -27.79 -3.26 -2.99
C ASP A 64 -27.55 -1.84 -3.54
N GLY A 65 -26.43 -1.62 -4.25
CA GLY A 65 -26.04 -0.31 -4.79
C GLY A 65 -25.56 0.70 -3.74
N ASN A 66 -25.33 0.27 -2.51
CA ASN A 66 -24.79 1.08 -1.43
C ASN A 66 -23.26 1.01 -1.40
N ALA A 67 -22.59 2.06 -1.86
CA ALA A 67 -21.12 2.14 -1.85
C ALA A 67 -20.49 2.09 -0.45
N ALA A 68 -21.26 2.31 0.63
CA ALA A 68 -20.77 2.22 2.01
C ALA A 68 -20.73 0.78 2.56
N GLN A 69 -21.36 -0.18 1.87
CA GLN A 69 -21.43 -1.58 2.27
C GLN A 69 -20.89 -2.47 1.15
N ARG A 70 -19.73 -3.07 1.40
CA ARG A 70 -18.98 -3.80 0.37
C ARG A 70 -18.33 -5.03 0.96
N HIS A 71 -18.48 -6.14 0.25
CA HIS A 71 -17.69 -7.34 0.48
C HIS A 71 -16.36 -7.20 -0.23
N HIS A 72 -15.29 -7.68 0.38
CA HIS A 72 -13.95 -7.63 -0.18
C HIS A 72 -13.24 -8.94 0.08
N VAL A 73 -12.58 -9.47 -0.94
CA VAL A 73 -11.67 -10.61 -0.77
C VAL A 73 -10.35 -10.35 -1.49
N ARG A 74 -9.25 -10.65 -0.82
CA ARG A 74 -7.89 -10.47 -1.33
C ARG A 74 -7.19 -11.82 -1.39
N PHE A 75 -6.35 -12.00 -2.40
CA PHE A 75 -5.64 -13.26 -2.63
C PHE A 75 -4.14 -13.05 -2.70
N TRP A 76 -3.41 -13.96 -2.05
CA TRP A 76 -1.96 -14.07 -2.11
C TRP A 76 -1.61 -15.46 -2.60
N LYS A 77 -0.73 -15.56 -3.59
CA LYS A 77 -0.14 -16.86 -3.94
C LYS A 77 0.60 -17.40 -2.71
N ALA A 78 0.56 -18.70 -2.46
CA ALA A 78 1.39 -19.29 -1.44
C ALA A 78 2.84 -19.41 -1.98
N PRO A 79 3.88 -19.24 -1.15
CA PRO A 79 5.24 -19.61 -1.53
C PRO A 79 5.34 -21.10 -1.88
N GLU A 80 6.29 -21.46 -2.74
CA GLU A 80 6.55 -22.87 -3.04
C GLU A 80 6.95 -23.63 -1.78
N GLY A 81 6.36 -24.81 -1.56
CA GLY A 81 6.59 -25.61 -0.35
C GLY A 81 5.95 -25.05 0.93
N TRP A 82 5.05 -24.07 0.83
CA TRP A 82 4.33 -23.56 1.99
C TRP A 82 3.30 -24.58 2.51
N GLU A 83 3.49 -25.02 3.75
CA GLU A 83 2.59 -25.95 4.44
C GLU A 83 1.84 -25.25 5.57
N LEU A 84 0.54 -25.50 5.61
CA LEU A 84 -0.33 -25.13 6.73
C LEU A 84 -0.16 -26.12 7.88
N PRO A 85 -0.51 -25.72 9.13
CA PRO A 85 -0.72 -26.66 10.24
C PRO A 85 -1.43 -27.94 9.79
N GLY A 86 -0.84 -29.09 10.11
CA GLY A 86 -1.32 -30.40 9.65
C GLY A 86 -0.69 -30.89 8.33
N GLY A 87 0.29 -30.17 7.76
CA GLY A 87 1.01 -30.59 6.55
C GLY A 87 0.21 -30.36 5.26
N GLN A 88 -0.86 -29.57 5.33
CA GLN A 88 -1.72 -29.30 4.19
C GLN A 88 -1.10 -28.21 3.31
N SER A 89 -0.84 -28.50 2.04
CA SER A 89 -0.39 -27.50 1.07
C SER A 89 -1.58 -26.74 0.47
N VAL A 90 -1.36 -25.48 0.12
CA VAL A 90 -2.34 -24.62 -0.58
C VAL A 90 -1.62 -23.78 -1.63
N ASP A 91 -2.29 -23.50 -2.76
CA ASP A 91 -1.75 -22.64 -3.82
C ASP A 91 -1.95 -21.14 -3.53
N TRP A 92 -3.01 -20.81 -2.80
CA TRP A 92 -3.46 -19.44 -2.52
C TRP A 92 -3.97 -19.32 -1.09
N MET A 93 -3.68 -18.18 -0.46
CA MET A 93 -4.29 -17.71 0.77
C MET A 93 -5.24 -16.57 0.44
N ALA A 94 -6.41 -16.55 1.09
CA ALA A 94 -7.41 -15.52 0.90
C ALA A 94 -7.80 -14.87 2.24
N ALA A 95 -8.16 -13.58 2.19
CA ALA A 95 -8.72 -12.86 3.33
C ALA A 95 -9.96 -12.08 2.89
N GLY A 96 -11.09 -12.40 3.51
CA GLY A 96 -12.38 -11.73 3.33
C GLY A 96 -12.63 -10.65 4.38
N THR A 97 -13.22 -9.53 4.00
CA THR A 97 -13.67 -8.47 4.92
C THR A 97 -14.97 -7.85 4.41
N TYR A 98 -15.96 -7.72 5.29
CA TYR A 98 -17.20 -7.00 5.00
C TYR A 98 -17.19 -5.61 5.61
N ASP A 99 -17.34 -4.57 4.81
CA ASP A 99 -17.47 -3.20 5.26
C ASP A 99 -18.93 -2.90 5.61
N VAL A 100 -19.22 -2.52 6.86
CA VAL A 100 -20.59 -2.28 7.34
C VAL A 100 -21.01 -0.82 7.19
N ARG A 101 -20.05 0.11 7.30
CA ARG A 101 -20.28 1.56 7.22
C ARG A 101 -18.98 2.33 7.02
N VAL A 102 -19.09 3.55 6.48
CA VAL A 102 -18.02 4.55 6.56
C VAL A 102 -17.98 5.12 8.00
N GLY A 103 -16.79 5.17 8.59
CA GLY A 103 -16.57 5.68 9.95
C GLY A 103 -15.25 6.44 10.08
N LEU A 104 -15.00 6.99 11.26
CA LEU A 104 -13.68 7.46 11.64
C LEU A 104 -12.98 6.31 12.36
N SER A 105 -11.77 5.96 11.96
CA SER A 105 -10.93 5.05 12.75
C SER A 105 -10.73 5.68 14.14
N SER A 106 -11.02 4.91 15.18
CA SER A 106 -10.83 5.37 16.57
C SER A 106 -9.37 5.63 16.92
N TRP A 107 -8.43 5.17 16.07
CA TRP A 107 -7.01 5.29 16.35
C TRP A 107 -6.26 6.29 15.47
N THR A 108 -6.59 6.38 14.19
CA THR A 108 -5.92 7.32 13.28
C THR A 108 -6.75 8.58 12.99
N LEU A 109 -8.01 8.64 13.44
CA LEU A 109 -9.01 9.65 13.05
C LEU A 109 -9.20 9.79 11.52
N GLN A 110 -8.67 8.85 10.74
CA GLN A 110 -8.87 8.81 9.30
C GLN A 110 -10.27 8.30 9.01
N ILE A 111 -10.89 8.79 7.93
CA ILE A 111 -12.13 8.23 7.42
C ILE A 111 -11.80 6.86 6.83
N THR A 112 -12.21 5.81 7.53
CA THR A 112 -12.00 4.42 7.13
C THR A 112 -13.33 3.68 7.18
N HIS A 113 -13.49 2.67 6.33
CA HIS A 113 -14.63 1.79 6.45
C HIS A 113 -14.48 0.96 7.73
N LYS A 114 -15.59 0.76 8.44
CA LYS A 114 -15.68 -0.10 9.61
C LYS A 114 -16.04 -1.49 9.15
N ILE A 115 -15.19 -2.45 9.49
CA ILE A 115 -15.37 -3.85 9.13
C ILE A 115 -16.31 -4.53 10.13
N ASP A 116 -17.07 -5.52 9.66
CA ASP A 116 -17.91 -6.36 10.52
C ASP A 116 -17.05 -7.20 11.47
N ALA A 117 -17.53 -7.37 12.70
CA ALA A 117 -16.77 -8.13 13.68
C ALA A 117 -16.77 -9.63 13.39
N ASN A 118 -17.79 -10.13 12.70
CA ASN A 118 -17.92 -11.54 12.36
C ASN A 118 -17.21 -11.86 11.04
N ILE A 119 -15.89 -12.10 11.13
CA ILE A 119 -15.11 -12.45 9.95
C ILE A 119 -15.45 -13.85 9.40
N ASP A 120 -16.06 -14.73 10.21
CA ASP A 120 -16.54 -16.03 9.76
C ASP A 120 -17.76 -15.89 8.85
N ALA A 121 -18.66 -14.94 9.12
CA ALA A 121 -19.81 -14.70 8.24
C ALA A 121 -19.38 -14.27 6.84
N GLU A 122 -18.36 -13.41 6.74
CA GLU A 122 -17.82 -13.00 5.44
C GLU A 122 -17.09 -14.14 4.74
N ARG A 123 -16.30 -14.93 5.47
CA ARG A 123 -15.67 -16.15 4.97
C ARG A 123 -16.69 -17.11 4.37
N ASP A 124 -17.77 -17.36 5.10
CA ASP A 124 -18.82 -18.29 4.71
C ASP A 124 -19.62 -17.74 3.52
N TYR A 125 -19.87 -16.42 3.47
CA TYR A 125 -20.47 -15.75 2.31
C TYR A 125 -19.64 -15.92 1.03
N ILE A 126 -18.32 -15.74 1.10
CA ILE A 126 -17.42 -15.97 -0.06
C ILE A 126 -17.51 -17.43 -0.52
N ILE A 127 -17.48 -18.38 0.42
CA ILE A 127 -17.58 -19.81 0.11
C ILE A 127 -18.92 -20.13 -0.56
N ASP A 128 -20.02 -19.64 0.00
CA ASP A 128 -21.37 -19.94 -0.47
C ASP A 128 -21.63 -19.34 -1.85
N THR A 129 -21.17 -18.11 -2.11
CA THR A 129 -21.29 -17.50 -3.45
C THR A 129 -20.54 -18.29 -4.52
N VAL A 130 -19.32 -18.77 -4.21
CA VAL A 130 -18.56 -19.63 -5.12
C VAL A 130 -19.25 -20.98 -5.34
N ARG A 131 -19.69 -21.65 -4.27
CA ARG A 131 -20.34 -22.98 -4.36
C ARG A 131 -21.72 -22.93 -5.02
N TYR A 132 -22.42 -21.81 -4.90
CA TYR A 132 -23.68 -21.60 -5.60
C TYR A 132 -23.48 -21.61 -7.12
N CYS A 133 -22.43 -20.96 -7.61
CA CYS A 133 -22.12 -20.89 -9.05
C CYS A 133 -21.36 -22.11 -9.59
N ASP A 134 -20.49 -22.73 -8.78
CA ASP A 134 -19.83 -24.01 -9.11
C ASP A 134 -20.05 -25.04 -7.99
N PRO A 135 -21.17 -25.78 -8.03
CA PRO A 135 -21.49 -26.82 -7.02
C PRO A 135 -20.48 -27.97 -6.96
N ALA A 136 -19.63 -28.13 -7.97
CA ALA A 136 -18.56 -29.14 -7.97
C ALA A 136 -17.36 -28.72 -7.11
N THR A 137 -17.30 -27.45 -6.67
CA THR A 137 -16.28 -26.95 -5.75
C THR A 137 -16.36 -27.69 -4.43
N ARG A 138 -15.27 -28.37 -4.06
CA ARG A 138 -15.14 -29.04 -2.76
C ARG A 138 -14.63 -28.06 -1.72
N VAL A 139 -15.10 -28.24 -0.49
CA VAL A 139 -14.64 -27.48 0.66
C VAL A 139 -14.22 -28.46 1.74
N ASP A 140 -12.94 -28.45 2.05
CA ASP A 140 -12.38 -29.14 3.20
C ASP A 140 -12.22 -28.12 4.33
N ILE A 141 -12.42 -28.52 5.58
CA ILE A 141 -12.27 -27.63 6.73
C ILE A 141 -11.12 -28.15 7.58
N LEU A 142 -10.12 -27.31 7.81
CA LEU A 142 -9.12 -27.54 8.84
C LEU A 142 -9.67 -27.00 10.17
N PRO A 143 -10.12 -27.88 11.08
CA PRO A 143 -10.71 -27.43 12.34
C PRO A 143 -9.64 -26.87 13.27
N ARG A 144 -9.96 -25.79 13.98
CA ARG A 144 -9.06 -25.16 14.97
C ARG A 144 -7.67 -24.86 14.40
N PHE A 145 -7.64 -24.35 13.17
CA PHE A 145 -6.42 -23.86 12.52
C PHE A 145 -5.75 -22.77 13.37
N THR A 146 -6.56 -21.88 13.94
CA THR A 146 -6.18 -21.02 15.07
C THR A 146 -7.10 -21.30 16.26
N PRO A 147 -6.72 -20.91 17.49
CA PRO A 147 -7.68 -20.78 18.56
C PRO A 147 -8.82 -19.84 18.14
N ALA A 148 -10.05 -20.14 18.56
CA ALA A 148 -11.13 -19.18 18.46
C ALA A 148 -10.78 -17.95 19.32
N PHE A 149 -10.97 -16.75 18.79
CA PHE A 149 -10.61 -15.52 19.51
C PHE A 149 -11.62 -14.40 19.24
N HIS A 150 -11.62 -13.45 20.17
CA HIS A 150 -12.29 -12.15 20.05
C HIS A 150 -11.23 -11.10 20.36
N ASP A 151 -10.90 -10.26 19.38
CA ASP A 151 -9.84 -9.26 19.53
C ASP A 151 -10.18 -8.01 18.68
N LYS A 152 -9.19 -7.16 18.42
CA LYS A 152 -9.27 -6.02 17.52
C LYS A 152 -8.24 -6.11 16.41
N ASN A 153 -8.62 -5.67 15.21
CA ASN A 153 -7.69 -5.55 14.10
C ASN A 153 -6.76 -4.32 14.25
N GLY A 154 -5.81 -4.16 13.33
CA GLY A 154 -4.86 -3.03 13.34
C GLY A 154 -5.51 -1.64 13.20
N GLY A 155 -6.77 -1.57 12.76
CA GLY A 155 -7.57 -0.34 12.70
C GLY A 155 -8.39 -0.06 13.97
N GLY A 156 -8.44 -1.01 14.90
CA GLY A 156 -9.20 -0.93 16.15
C GLY A 156 -10.60 -1.54 16.10
N ASP A 157 -11.03 -2.10 14.97
CA ASP A 157 -12.34 -2.75 14.86
C ASP A 157 -12.31 -4.11 15.54
N ALA A 158 -13.40 -4.45 16.24
CA ALA A 158 -13.56 -5.76 16.85
C ALA A 158 -13.58 -6.84 15.76
N VAL A 159 -13.00 -8.00 16.06
CA VAL A 159 -12.99 -9.20 15.20
C VAL A 159 -13.23 -10.43 16.06
N HIS A 160 -13.99 -11.38 15.56
CA HIS A 160 -14.16 -12.69 16.18
C HIS A 160 -14.21 -13.80 15.13
N THR A 161 -13.62 -14.95 15.48
CA THR A 161 -13.59 -16.15 14.63
C THR A 161 -13.68 -17.43 15.44
N ASP A 162 -14.27 -18.46 14.85
CA ASP A 162 -14.30 -19.85 15.29
C ASP A 162 -12.93 -20.55 15.17
N GLY A 163 -11.98 -19.94 14.45
CA GLY A 163 -10.63 -20.42 14.25
C GLY A 163 -10.49 -21.55 13.22
N ASN A 164 -11.55 -21.85 12.46
CA ASN A 164 -11.50 -22.84 11.39
C ASN A 164 -10.94 -22.23 10.10
N MET A 165 -10.23 -23.05 9.32
CA MET A 165 -9.70 -22.65 8.01
C MET A 165 -10.30 -23.53 6.91
N PRO A 166 -11.32 -23.05 6.19
CA PRO A 166 -11.83 -23.70 4.99
C PRO A 166 -10.81 -23.63 3.84
N ILE A 167 -10.76 -24.70 3.07
CA ILE A 167 -9.94 -24.84 1.86
C ILE A 167 -10.90 -25.19 0.72
N LEU A 168 -11.01 -24.26 -0.23
CA LEU A 168 -11.77 -24.48 -1.45
C LEU A 168 -10.87 -25.14 -2.50
N ASP A 169 -11.34 -26.23 -3.09
CA ASP A 169 -10.71 -26.84 -4.26
C ASP A 169 -11.38 -26.34 -5.54
N LEU A 170 -10.72 -25.36 -6.18
CA LEU A 170 -11.17 -24.73 -7.42
C LEU A 170 -10.52 -25.37 -8.66
N ARG A 171 -9.70 -26.41 -8.51
CA ARG A 171 -9.02 -27.03 -9.66
C ARG A 171 -10.05 -27.48 -10.69
N GLY A 172 -9.86 -27.06 -11.94
CA GLY A 172 -10.77 -27.42 -13.01
C GLY A 172 -11.92 -26.44 -13.23
N ALA A 173 -12.06 -25.38 -12.42
CA ALA A 173 -13.21 -24.46 -12.48
C ALA A 173 -13.27 -23.75 -13.84
N ALA A 174 -12.12 -23.28 -14.33
CA ALA A 174 -12.05 -22.64 -15.65
C ALA A 174 -12.43 -23.61 -16.78
N GLN A 175 -11.98 -24.88 -16.71
CA GLN A 175 -12.29 -25.89 -17.72
C GLN A 175 -13.75 -26.34 -17.69
N ARG A 176 -14.33 -26.54 -16.49
CA ARG A 176 -15.75 -26.92 -16.32
C ARG A 176 -16.68 -25.89 -16.96
N SER A 177 -16.35 -24.61 -16.80
CA SER A 177 -17.06 -23.52 -17.46
C SER A 177 -16.97 -23.56 -18.96
N ASN A 178 -15.76 -23.70 -19.51
CA ASN A 178 -15.59 -23.69 -20.97
C ASN A 178 -16.41 -24.82 -21.61
N GLN A 179 -16.57 -25.97 -20.94
CA GLN A 179 -17.45 -27.05 -21.40
C GLN A 179 -18.95 -26.72 -21.27
N ALA A 180 -19.36 -25.91 -20.29
CA ALA A 180 -20.73 -25.42 -20.13
C ALA A 180 -21.06 -24.29 -21.12
N GLN A 181 -20.15 -23.33 -21.33
CA GLN A 181 -20.29 -22.21 -22.28
C GLN A 181 -20.21 -22.64 -23.75
N VAL A 182 -19.39 -23.65 -24.09
CA VAL A 182 -19.37 -24.25 -25.44
C VAL A 182 -20.71 -24.90 -25.80
N ARG A 183 -21.59 -25.19 -24.83
CA ARG A 183 -22.95 -25.66 -25.07
C ARG A 183 -23.99 -24.54 -25.26
N GLU A 184 -23.65 -23.27 -24.99
CA GLU A 184 -24.65 -22.18 -24.87
C GLU A 184 -24.45 -20.98 -25.80
N HIS A 185 -23.62 -21.09 -26.85
CA HIS A 185 -23.49 -20.15 -27.98
C HIS A 185 -22.62 -18.87 -27.77
N THR A 186 -21.56 -18.80 -28.59
CA THR A 186 -21.08 -17.69 -29.44
C THR A 186 -20.92 -16.26 -28.86
N ALA A 187 -19.64 -15.88 -28.69
CA ALA A 187 -19.02 -14.55 -28.86
C ALA A 187 -19.50 -13.37 -27.99
N MET A 188 -18.76 -13.09 -26.92
CA MET A 188 -18.65 -11.73 -26.35
C MET A 188 -17.38 -11.06 -26.92
N PRO A 189 -17.45 -9.81 -27.41
CA PRO A 189 -16.30 -9.10 -27.94
C PRO A 189 -15.40 -8.61 -26.79
N SER A 190 -14.10 -8.85 -26.92
CA SER A 190 -13.08 -8.24 -26.07
C SER A 190 -13.10 -6.73 -26.27
N VAL A 191 -13.40 -5.97 -25.22
CA VAL A 191 -13.33 -4.50 -25.24
C VAL A 191 -11.86 -4.09 -25.37
N VAL A 192 -11.48 -3.52 -26.51
CA VAL A 192 -10.15 -2.92 -26.73
C VAL A 192 -10.23 -1.46 -26.30
N LEU A 193 -9.54 -1.09 -25.23
CA LEU A 193 -9.54 0.28 -24.68
C LEU A 193 -8.65 1.24 -25.52
N PRO A 194 -9.02 2.54 -25.61
CA PRO A 194 -8.23 3.56 -26.32
C PRO A 194 -6.85 3.82 -25.68
N GLN A 195 -5.83 4.10 -26.51
CA GLN A 195 -4.42 4.31 -26.07
C GLN A 195 -4.24 5.46 -25.05
N THR A 196 -5.10 6.46 -25.07
CA THR A 196 -5.07 7.59 -24.11
C THR A 196 -5.42 7.15 -22.70
N GLU A 197 -6.28 6.14 -22.55
CA GLU A 197 -6.63 5.57 -21.26
C GLU A 197 -5.46 4.73 -20.71
N GLN A 198 -4.80 3.91 -21.55
CA GLN A 198 -3.62 3.12 -21.15
C GLN A 198 -2.47 3.96 -20.58
N GLN A 199 -2.32 5.22 -21.01
CA GLN A 199 -1.29 6.12 -20.47
C GLN A 199 -1.53 6.54 -19.01
N LEU A 200 -2.77 6.49 -18.51
CA LEU A 200 -3.13 6.79 -17.13
C LEU A 200 -3.01 5.59 -16.16
N ASP A 201 -2.68 4.39 -16.67
CA ASP A 201 -2.51 3.17 -15.85
C ASP A 201 -1.13 3.08 -15.17
N LYS A 202 -0.37 4.16 -15.16
CA LYS A 202 0.88 4.22 -14.40
C LYS A 202 0.59 4.14 -12.91
N GLU A 203 1.17 3.14 -12.26
CA GLU A 203 1.17 2.99 -10.81
C GLU A 203 1.69 4.27 -10.14
N LEU A 204 1.02 4.68 -9.07
CA LEU A 204 1.45 5.83 -8.28
C LEU A 204 2.56 5.44 -7.30
N PRO A 205 3.55 6.31 -7.04
CA PRO A 205 4.48 6.07 -5.95
C PRO A 205 3.73 5.99 -4.62
N PRO A 206 4.18 5.14 -3.68
CA PRO A 206 3.53 4.98 -2.39
C PRO A 206 3.52 6.29 -1.60
N LYS A 207 2.49 6.49 -0.77
CA LYS A 207 2.30 7.72 0.03
C LYS A 207 3.53 8.08 0.87
N GLY A 208 4.21 7.08 1.44
CA GLY A 208 5.46 7.29 2.19
C GLY A 208 6.57 7.92 1.34
N LEU A 209 6.69 7.55 0.06
CA LEU A 209 7.68 8.15 -0.82
C LEU A 209 7.33 9.58 -1.21
N ALA A 210 6.04 9.88 -1.44
CA ALA A 210 5.58 11.25 -1.66
C ALA A 210 5.82 12.13 -0.42
N MET A 211 5.52 11.61 0.77
CA MET A 211 5.78 12.27 2.06
C MET A 211 7.26 12.55 2.27
N ALA A 212 8.14 11.59 1.97
CA ALA A 212 9.59 11.79 2.06
C ALA A 212 10.05 12.96 1.18
N GLY A 213 9.56 13.07 -0.06
CA GLY A 213 9.89 14.19 -0.95
C GLY A 213 9.42 15.54 -0.39
N LEU A 214 8.20 15.61 0.12
CA LEU A 214 7.65 16.82 0.77
C LEU A 214 8.47 17.22 2.00
N LEU A 215 8.80 16.27 2.87
CA LEU A 215 9.57 16.52 4.08
C LEU A 215 11.00 16.99 3.77
N ILE A 216 11.63 16.43 2.73
CA ILE A 216 12.94 16.91 2.25
C ILE A 216 12.82 18.37 1.83
N ALA A 217 11.80 18.74 1.04
CA ALA A 217 11.60 20.13 0.61
C ALA A 217 11.36 21.08 1.79
N ILE A 218 10.51 20.71 2.76
CA ILE A 218 10.25 21.51 3.97
C ILE A 218 11.54 21.69 4.79
N LYS A 219 12.28 20.60 5.01
CA LYS A 219 13.56 20.61 5.73
C LYS A 219 14.54 21.58 5.07
N SER A 220 14.68 21.51 3.75
CA SER A 220 15.59 22.38 3.00
C SER A 220 15.20 23.85 3.09
N VAL A 221 13.92 24.18 3.02
CA VAL A 221 13.45 25.57 3.20
C VAL A 221 13.79 26.10 4.59
N LEU A 222 13.57 25.29 5.64
CA LEU A 222 13.90 25.68 7.02
C LEU A 222 15.42 25.83 7.22
N ALA A 223 16.22 24.91 6.70
CA ALA A 223 17.68 24.95 6.81
C ALA A 223 18.26 26.17 6.08
N LEU A 224 17.83 26.43 4.85
CA LEU A 224 18.26 27.61 4.08
C LEU A 224 17.79 28.91 4.74
N GLY A 225 16.57 28.95 5.29
CA GLY A 225 16.07 30.08 6.06
C GLY A 225 16.92 30.36 7.30
N ALA A 226 17.32 29.31 8.04
CA ALA A 226 18.19 29.42 9.20
C ALA A 226 19.58 29.99 8.84
N ILE A 227 20.17 29.48 7.76
CA ILE A 227 21.47 29.95 7.25
C ILE A 227 21.35 31.41 6.81
N GLY A 228 20.26 31.78 6.12
CA GLY A 228 19.97 33.15 5.73
C GLY A 228 19.88 34.10 6.93
N VAL A 229 19.09 33.75 7.95
CA VAL A 229 18.98 34.55 9.18
C VAL A 229 20.32 34.68 9.89
N ALA A 230 21.11 33.60 9.98
CA ALA A 230 22.45 33.65 10.56
C ALA A 230 23.40 34.55 9.76
N ALA A 231 23.33 34.53 8.44
CA ALA A 231 24.11 35.39 7.56
C ALA A 231 23.75 36.88 7.76
N PHE A 232 22.46 37.23 7.68
CA PHE A 232 22.01 38.62 7.74
C PHE A 232 22.00 39.20 9.17
N GLY A 233 21.73 38.38 10.19
CA GLY A 233 21.66 38.83 11.59
C GLY A 233 23.03 39.12 12.21
N THR A 234 24.08 38.42 11.77
CA THR A 234 25.45 38.59 12.31
C THR A 234 26.19 39.78 11.70
N HIS A 235 25.84 40.20 10.48
CA HIS A 235 26.33 41.45 9.87
C HIS A 235 26.05 42.70 10.72
N SER A 236 25.07 42.64 11.62
CA SER A 236 24.66 43.77 12.46
C SER A 236 25.42 43.86 13.80
N LEU A 237 26.13 42.80 14.22
CA LEU A 237 26.61 42.66 15.61
C LEU A 237 28.08 42.22 15.77
N THR A 238 28.75 41.70 14.73
CA THR A 238 30.14 41.22 14.88
C THR A 238 31.06 41.65 13.74
N ALA A 239 32.15 42.36 14.08
CA ALA A 239 33.26 42.73 13.19
C ALA A 239 34.21 41.54 12.95
N ILE A 240 33.69 40.41 12.47
CA ILE A 240 34.49 39.22 12.14
C ILE A 240 34.45 39.04 10.61
N ASP A 241 35.57 39.30 9.95
CA ASP A 241 35.69 39.40 8.48
C ASP A 241 35.30 38.12 7.71
N ASN A 242 35.26 36.96 8.36
CA ASN A 242 35.04 35.67 7.70
C ASN A 242 33.62 35.12 7.81
N VAL A 243 32.74 35.72 8.62
CA VAL A 243 31.34 35.25 8.82
C VAL A 243 30.56 35.13 7.50
N PRO A 244 30.67 36.07 6.54
CA PRO A 244 29.95 35.97 5.27
C PRO A 244 30.43 34.78 4.42
N VAL A 245 31.71 34.44 4.49
CA VAL A 245 32.31 33.30 3.77
C VAL A 245 31.83 31.97 4.34
N PHE A 246 31.77 31.85 5.68
CA PHE A 246 31.23 30.64 6.33
C PHE A 246 29.74 30.46 6.04
N ALA A 247 28.95 31.54 6.05
CA ALA A 247 27.53 31.46 5.72
C ALA A 247 27.29 31.10 4.25
N ALA A 248 28.06 31.69 3.32
CA ALA A 248 27.96 31.37 1.90
C ALA A 248 28.37 29.93 1.59
N THR A 249 29.42 29.42 2.24
CA THR A 249 29.84 28.02 2.09
C THR A 249 28.81 27.06 2.67
N ALA A 250 28.28 27.32 3.86
CA ALA A 250 27.19 26.53 4.46
C ALA A 250 25.94 26.51 3.58
N PHE A 251 25.53 27.67 3.05
CA PHE A 251 24.40 27.78 2.12
C PHE A 251 24.62 26.94 0.86
N THR A 252 25.80 27.04 0.25
CA THR A 252 26.14 26.30 -0.97
C THR A 252 26.12 24.79 -0.73
N LEU A 253 26.69 24.34 0.40
CA LEU A 253 26.69 22.93 0.79
C LEU A 253 25.26 22.42 1.04
N GLU A 254 24.42 23.20 1.71
CA GLU A 254 23.02 22.82 1.99
C GLU A 254 22.20 22.69 0.71
N VAL A 255 22.37 23.61 -0.24
CA VAL A 255 21.72 23.55 -1.56
C VAL A 255 22.19 22.31 -2.33
N ALA A 256 23.50 22.06 -2.39
CA ALA A 256 24.06 20.90 -3.09
C ALA A 256 23.57 19.58 -2.48
N PHE A 257 23.54 19.50 -1.15
CA PHE A 257 23.07 18.33 -0.42
C PHE A 257 21.57 18.08 -0.63
N THR A 258 20.76 19.13 -0.58
CA THR A 258 19.33 19.09 -0.91
C THR A 258 19.09 18.59 -2.33
N ALA A 259 19.82 19.12 -3.31
CA ALA A 259 19.70 18.70 -4.69
C ALA A 259 20.03 17.21 -4.86
N LEU A 260 21.09 16.73 -4.20
CA LEU A 260 21.45 15.32 -4.20
C LEU A 260 20.34 14.44 -3.61
N MET A 261 19.77 14.84 -2.47
CA MET A 261 18.65 14.11 -1.84
C MET A 261 17.42 14.07 -2.74
N LEU A 262 17.05 15.19 -3.38
CA LEU A 262 15.92 15.25 -4.30
C LEU A 262 16.15 14.42 -5.57
N LEU A 263 17.37 14.39 -6.10
CA LEU A 263 17.73 13.54 -7.24
C LEU A 263 17.68 12.05 -6.89
N ALA A 264 18.18 11.67 -5.71
CA ALA A 264 18.11 10.29 -5.21
C ALA A 264 16.65 9.90 -4.91
N TRP A 265 15.86 10.80 -4.34
CA TRP A 265 14.42 10.63 -4.15
C TRP A 265 13.68 10.43 -5.48
N TRP A 266 13.93 11.29 -6.47
CA TRP A 266 13.33 11.17 -7.79
C TRP A 266 13.71 9.85 -8.49
N SER A 267 14.97 9.43 -8.36
CA SER A 267 15.44 8.15 -8.88
C SER A 267 14.80 6.96 -8.13
N THR A 268 14.48 7.12 -6.86
CA THR A 268 13.70 6.15 -6.06
C THR A 268 12.24 6.07 -6.53
N VAL A 269 11.63 7.21 -6.87
CA VAL A 269 10.29 7.26 -7.50
C VAL A 269 10.30 6.46 -8.82
N ARG A 270 11.39 6.52 -9.59
CA ARG A 270 11.62 5.70 -10.79
C ARG A 270 12.01 4.24 -10.50
N LYS A 271 11.72 3.72 -9.30
CA LYS A 271 11.93 2.33 -8.86
C LYS A 271 13.40 1.88 -8.74
N SER A 272 14.37 2.80 -8.61
CA SER A 272 15.79 2.42 -8.42
C SER A 272 16.09 1.99 -6.99
N LYS A 273 16.50 0.72 -6.81
CA LYS A 273 16.93 0.15 -5.51
C LYS A 273 18.17 0.86 -4.97
N VAL A 274 19.15 1.13 -5.83
CA VAL A 274 20.42 1.77 -5.44
C VAL A 274 20.17 3.20 -4.98
N ALA A 275 19.33 3.95 -5.70
CA ALA A 275 18.99 5.31 -5.32
C ALA A 275 18.32 5.37 -3.94
N ARG A 276 17.44 4.41 -3.63
CA ARG A 276 16.82 4.31 -2.31
C ARG A 276 17.85 4.04 -1.21
N LEU A 277 18.77 3.10 -1.44
CA LEU A 277 19.82 2.77 -0.46
C LEU A 277 20.75 3.97 -0.24
N LEU A 278 21.18 4.65 -1.30
CA LEU A 278 21.98 5.86 -1.20
C LEU A 278 21.24 6.96 -0.43
N LEU A 279 19.96 7.18 -0.74
CA LEU A 279 19.14 8.16 -0.02
C LEU A 279 19.02 7.82 1.47
N LEU A 280 18.85 6.54 1.83
CA LEU A 280 18.83 6.10 3.22
C LEU A 280 20.16 6.35 3.94
N VAL A 281 21.30 6.03 3.29
CA VAL A 281 22.63 6.29 3.85
C VAL A 281 22.84 7.79 4.08
N VAL A 282 22.46 8.62 3.11
CA VAL A 282 22.56 10.08 3.19
C VAL A 282 21.71 10.61 4.35
N VAL A 283 20.44 10.19 4.46
CA VAL A 283 19.54 10.60 5.56
C VAL A 283 20.05 10.14 6.93
N LEU A 284 20.57 8.91 7.04
CA LEU A 284 21.15 8.40 8.28
C LEU A 284 22.39 9.19 8.69
N PHE A 285 23.26 9.50 7.73
CA PHE A 285 24.44 10.32 7.98
C PHE A 285 24.04 11.73 8.46
N THR A 286 23.05 12.35 7.81
CA THR A 286 22.48 13.64 8.24
C THR A 286 21.95 13.57 9.67
N ALA A 287 21.17 12.54 10.00
CA ALA A 287 20.64 12.35 11.34
C ALA A 287 21.76 12.23 12.38
N ALA A 288 22.85 11.51 12.07
CA ALA A 288 24.00 11.35 12.96
C ALA A 288 24.75 12.67 13.17
N VAL A 289 24.95 13.48 12.12
CA VAL A 289 25.57 14.80 12.21
C VAL A 289 24.71 15.75 13.05
N GLU A 290 23.41 15.79 12.78
CA GLU A 290 22.47 16.65 13.52
C GLU A 290 22.38 16.25 15.00
N PHE A 291 22.33 14.95 15.30
CA PHE A 291 22.32 14.45 16.68
C PHE A 291 23.62 14.77 17.41
N SER A 292 24.77 14.63 16.75
CA SER A 292 26.07 15.02 17.30
C SER A 292 26.10 16.52 17.60
N GLY A 293 25.56 17.35 16.70
CA GLY A 293 25.44 18.79 16.88
C GLY A 293 24.57 19.15 18.10
N ILE A 294 23.44 18.48 18.29
CA ILE A 294 22.59 18.65 19.48
C ILE A 294 23.37 18.25 20.75
N SER A 295 24.05 17.10 20.73
CA SER A 295 24.79 16.59 21.89
C SER A 295 25.94 17.49 22.33
N LEU A 296 26.55 18.22 21.40
CA LEU A 296 27.64 19.17 21.67
C LEU A 296 27.13 20.57 22.03
N SER A 297 25.84 20.86 21.81
CA SER A 297 25.26 22.17 22.08
C SER A 297 24.84 22.32 23.54
N THR A 298 25.15 23.46 24.15
CA THR A 298 24.71 23.79 25.52
C THR A 298 23.25 24.23 25.60
N HIS A 299 22.75 24.83 24.51
CA HIS A 299 21.36 25.30 24.38
C HIS A 299 20.83 25.02 22.97
N PRO A 300 20.40 23.78 22.67
CA PRO A 300 19.81 23.46 21.38
C PRO A 300 18.51 24.24 21.15
N SER A 301 18.41 24.87 19.99
CA SER A 301 17.22 25.66 19.62
C SER A 301 16.05 24.76 19.22
N LEU A 302 14.82 25.26 19.34
CA LEU A 302 13.63 24.57 18.84
C LEU A 302 13.76 24.21 17.36
N LEU A 303 14.35 25.09 16.55
CA LEU A 303 14.59 24.88 15.13
C LEU A 303 15.52 23.69 14.87
N THR A 304 16.55 23.51 15.70
CA THR A 304 17.47 22.37 15.62
C THR A 304 16.72 21.06 15.87
N PHE A 305 15.88 21.00 16.91
CA PHE A 305 15.04 19.83 17.19
C PHE A 305 14.02 19.56 16.08
N SER A 306 13.36 20.60 15.55
CA SER A 306 12.42 20.45 14.43
C SER A 306 13.11 19.89 13.19
N ASN A 307 14.31 20.37 12.86
CA ASN A 307 15.08 19.90 11.71
C ASN A 307 15.48 18.41 11.87
N THR A 308 15.96 18.00 13.05
CA THR A 308 16.25 16.58 13.33
C THR A 308 14.99 15.72 13.30
N GLY A 309 13.87 16.23 13.84
CA GLY A 309 12.57 15.56 13.75
C GLY A 309 12.13 15.30 12.32
N LEU A 310 12.31 16.27 11.41
CA LEU A 310 12.04 16.09 9.98
C LEU A 310 12.94 15.04 9.36
N THR A 311 14.24 15.01 9.70
CA THR A 311 15.18 13.97 9.22
C THR A 311 14.72 12.57 9.64
N LEU A 312 14.26 12.40 10.88
CA LEU A 312 13.71 11.12 11.35
C LEU A 312 12.41 10.74 10.65
N LEU A 313 11.51 11.69 10.39
CA LEU A 313 10.28 11.45 9.63
C LEU A 313 10.57 11.05 8.17
N ILE A 314 11.59 11.64 7.54
CA ILE A 314 12.06 11.24 6.21
C ILE A 314 12.56 9.79 6.26
N LEU A 315 13.37 9.44 7.27
CA LEU A 315 13.89 8.08 7.44
C LEU A 315 12.73 7.07 7.59
N LEU A 316 11.78 7.34 8.48
CA LEU A 316 10.60 6.49 8.70
C LEU A 316 9.82 6.31 7.39
N SER A 317 9.58 7.41 6.67
CA SER A 317 8.86 7.40 5.39
C SER A 317 9.57 6.55 4.32
N LEU A 318 10.90 6.57 4.26
CA LEU A 318 11.70 5.79 3.29
C LEU A 318 11.87 4.31 3.68
N THR A 319 11.79 4.00 4.98
CA THR A 319 11.87 2.62 5.51
C THR A 319 10.55 1.86 5.45
N ALA A 320 9.44 2.56 5.21
CA ALA A 320 8.10 1.99 5.12
C ALA A 320 8.03 0.79 4.15
N PRO A 321 7.30 -0.30 4.49
CA PRO A 321 7.22 -1.51 3.68
C PRO A 321 6.80 -1.25 2.22
N GLU A 322 5.88 -0.32 2.01
CA GLU A 322 5.36 0.07 0.70
C GLU A 322 6.47 0.62 -0.20
N VAL A 323 7.39 1.41 0.36
CA VAL A 323 8.53 2.00 -0.37
C VAL A 323 9.58 0.94 -0.72
N ARG A 324 9.77 -0.05 0.15
CA ARG A 324 10.67 -1.19 -0.13
C ARG A 324 10.14 -2.02 -1.29
N GLN A 325 8.84 -2.30 -1.29
CA GLN A 325 8.20 -3.08 -2.34
C GLN A 325 8.16 -2.33 -3.68
N TRP A 326 7.96 -1.02 -3.64
CA TRP A 326 7.95 -0.16 -4.82
C TRP A 326 9.22 -0.30 -5.66
N VAL A 327 10.39 -0.34 -5.01
CA VAL A 327 11.68 -0.52 -5.71
C VAL A 327 12.02 -1.99 -5.99
N SER A 328 11.37 -2.96 -5.34
CA SER A 328 11.62 -4.40 -5.55
C SER A 328 10.76 -5.03 -6.63
N SER A 329 9.59 -4.46 -6.93
CA SER A 329 8.62 -4.97 -7.92
C SER A 329 9.15 -5.12 -9.34
N GLN A 330 10.23 -4.42 -9.73
CA GLN A 330 10.84 -4.58 -11.06
C GLN A 330 11.36 -5.99 -11.36
N HIS A 331 11.65 -6.82 -10.35
CA HIS A 331 12.12 -8.19 -10.60
C HIS A 331 11.02 -9.18 -10.97
N GLN A 332 9.74 -8.85 -10.82
CA GLN A 332 8.63 -9.75 -11.15
C GLN A 332 8.06 -9.52 -12.56
N SER A 333 8.25 -8.33 -13.15
CA SER A 333 7.76 -8.02 -14.50
C SER A 333 8.71 -8.47 -15.63
N ALA A 334 9.89 -9.00 -15.30
CA ALA A 334 10.89 -9.46 -16.29
C ALA A 334 10.99 -10.99 -16.38
N SER A 335 10.13 -11.73 -15.67
CA SER A 335 10.13 -13.20 -15.63
C SER A 335 8.78 -13.82 -16.04
N ASN A 336 8.01 -13.13 -16.87
CA ASN A 336 6.89 -13.70 -17.62
C ASN A 336 7.24 -13.68 -19.11
#